data_AF-A0A4Q3W8U7-F1
#
_entry.id   AF-A0A4Q3W8U7-F1
#
_cell.length_a   1.000
_cell.length_b   1.000
_cell.length_c   1.000
_cell.angle_alpha   90.00
_cell.angle_beta   90.00
_cell.angle_gamma   90.00
#
_symmetry.space_group_name_H-M   'P 1'
#
loop_
_entity.id
_entity.type
_entity.pdbx_description
1 polymer ?
#
loop_
_entity_poly.entity_id
_entity_poly.type
_entity_poly.pdbx_seq_one_letter_code
_entity_poly.pdbx_strand_id
1 'polypeptide(L)'
;MSSALQPRLSDALARNNAFVLYRKPGQTTVRAMFATGSGADNAGDSFVFAPFASGREFLLQASRCDVFDFPQPDVDFIPATPELAFDAGAKHDFEQIVAKALEAIHNNHFEKVVLSRKETVVISAPVFDIFSRLLQLYPDAFVSVWNHRETGCWIGATPERLLKGREQHFETMALAGTQAYQGADVVEWPQKEQQEQRLVTDYIWNTLEPLTKS
;
A
#
# COMPACT_ATOMS: atom_id res chain seq x y z
N MET A 1 -23.25 0.50 -14.43
CA MET A 1 -22.46 1.72 -14.16
C MET A 1 -20.94 1.52 -14.29
N SER A 2 -20.40 0.30 -14.44
CA SER A 2 -18.97 0.10 -14.73
C SER A 2 -18.52 0.56 -16.13
N SER A 3 -19.45 0.71 -17.09
CA SER A 3 -19.14 0.97 -18.50
C SER A 3 -18.53 2.35 -18.79
N ALA A 4 -18.70 3.35 -17.92
CA ALA A 4 -18.14 4.69 -18.14
C ALA A 4 -16.75 4.90 -17.52
N LEU A 5 -16.40 4.12 -16.49
CA LEU A 5 -15.12 4.24 -15.79
C LEU A 5 -13.99 3.55 -16.55
N GLN A 6 -14.25 2.36 -17.10
CA GLN A 6 -13.25 1.57 -17.80
C GLN A 6 -12.66 2.30 -19.03
N PRO A 7 -13.47 2.97 -19.88
CA PRO A 7 -12.92 3.79 -20.97
C PRO A 7 -12.10 4.98 -20.48
N ARG A 8 -12.52 5.65 -19.40
CA ARG A 8 -11.77 6.77 -18.80
C ARG A 8 -10.43 6.32 -18.24
N LEU A 9 -10.39 5.19 -17.56
CA LEU A 9 -9.17 4.61 -17.02
C LEU A 9 -8.22 4.17 -18.13
N SER A 10 -8.74 3.50 -19.17
CA SER A 10 -7.95 3.13 -20.35
C SER A 10 -7.38 4.34 -21.08
N ASP A 11 -8.17 5.41 -21.28
CA ASP A 11 -7.70 6.66 -21.88
C ASP A 11 -6.65 7.36 -21.00
N ALA A 12 -6.87 7.42 -19.69
CA ALA A 12 -5.92 8.02 -18.76
C ALA A 12 -4.60 7.26 -18.72
N LEU A 13 -4.62 5.92 -18.74
CA LEU A 13 -3.41 5.10 -18.85
C LEU A 13 -2.72 5.29 -20.19
N ALA A 14 -3.46 5.27 -21.31
CA ALA A 14 -2.90 5.45 -22.65
C ALA A 14 -2.24 6.83 -22.86
N ARG A 15 -2.82 7.88 -22.26
CA ARG A 15 -2.28 9.26 -22.31
C ARG A 15 -1.30 9.58 -21.18
N ASN A 16 -1.07 8.61 -20.28
CA ASN A 16 -0.32 8.78 -19.05
C ASN A 16 -0.78 10.03 -18.26
N ASN A 17 -2.09 10.18 -18.10
CA ASN A 17 -2.69 11.26 -17.32
C ASN A 17 -2.70 10.89 -15.84
N ALA A 18 -2.65 11.91 -14.98
CA ALA A 18 -2.63 11.70 -13.55
C ALA A 18 -4.02 11.27 -13.05
N PHE A 19 -4.07 10.18 -12.30
CA PHE A 19 -5.30 9.75 -11.63
C PHE A 19 -5.00 8.94 -10.37
N VAL A 20 -6.00 8.86 -9.50
CA VAL A 20 -6.01 7.91 -8.40
C VAL A 20 -7.37 7.24 -8.28
N LEU A 21 -7.37 5.92 -8.08
CA LEU A 21 -8.51 5.16 -7.60
C LEU A 21 -8.15 4.62 -6.23
N TYR A 22 -9.03 4.71 -5.24
CA TYR A 22 -8.77 4.10 -3.93
C TYR A 22 -10.05 3.71 -3.18
N ARG A 23 -9.90 2.74 -2.28
CA ARG A 23 -10.90 2.32 -1.31
C ARG A 23 -10.26 2.27 0.07
N LYS A 24 -10.93 2.89 1.05
CA LYS A 24 -10.49 2.82 2.45
C LYS A 24 -10.80 1.43 3.05
N PRO A 25 -10.05 1.00 4.08
CA PRO A 25 -10.33 -0.23 4.84
C PRO A 25 -11.81 -0.39 5.21
N GLY A 26 -12.37 -1.58 4.97
CA GLY A 26 -13.74 -1.94 5.37
C GLY A 26 -14.87 -1.21 4.64
N GLN A 27 -14.55 -0.35 3.65
CA GLN A 27 -15.56 0.31 2.82
C GLN A 27 -15.92 -0.54 1.61
N THR A 28 -17.05 -0.24 0.96
CA THR A 28 -17.46 -0.85 -0.31
C THR A 28 -17.49 0.16 -1.46
N THR A 29 -17.27 1.45 -1.18
CA THR A 29 -17.24 2.52 -2.17
C THR A 29 -15.80 2.82 -2.56
N VAL A 30 -15.54 2.81 -3.86
CA VAL A 30 -14.28 3.25 -4.46
C VAL A 30 -14.42 4.70 -4.89
N ARG A 31 -13.42 5.51 -4.56
CA ARG A 31 -13.26 6.88 -5.05
C ARG A 31 -12.26 6.93 -6.19
N ALA A 32 -12.60 7.62 -7.27
CA ALA A 32 -11.71 7.93 -8.37
C ALA A 32 -11.53 9.44 -8.53
N MET A 33 -10.33 9.88 -8.85
CA MET A 33 -10.00 11.27 -9.18
C MET A 33 -9.13 11.26 -10.43
N PHE A 34 -9.62 11.88 -11.51
CA PHE A 34 -8.88 12.02 -12.77
C PHE A 34 -8.51 13.48 -12.99
N ALA A 35 -7.22 13.79 -13.10
CA ALA A 35 -6.77 15.17 -13.27
C ALA A 35 -7.28 15.77 -14.58
N THR A 36 -7.90 16.95 -14.52
CA THR A 36 -8.39 17.67 -15.70
C THR A 36 -7.43 18.77 -16.16
N GLY A 37 -6.44 19.13 -15.32
CA GLY A 37 -5.52 20.23 -15.59
C GLY A 37 -6.13 21.64 -15.43
N SER A 38 -7.41 21.73 -15.04
CA SER A 38 -8.15 23.00 -14.84
C SER A 38 -8.82 23.01 -13.46
N GLY A 39 -9.02 24.18 -12.87
CA GLY A 39 -9.57 24.34 -11.52
C GLY A 39 -8.73 25.27 -10.63
N ALA A 40 -9.26 25.66 -9.48
CA ALA A 40 -8.58 26.53 -8.53
C ALA A 40 -7.79 25.73 -7.49
N ASP A 41 -6.60 26.23 -7.15
CA ASP A 41 -5.78 25.71 -6.06
C ASP A 41 -6.41 26.15 -4.72
N ASN A 42 -7.16 25.25 -4.11
CA ASN A 42 -7.91 25.50 -2.87
C ASN A 42 -7.57 24.44 -1.83
N ALA A 43 -7.74 24.79 -0.54
CA ALA A 43 -7.73 23.79 0.53
C ALA A 43 -8.97 22.90 0.40
N GLY A 44 -8.78 21.57 0.41
CA GLY A 44 -9.86 20.60 0.29
C GLY A 44 -9.38 19.16 0.19
N ASP A 45 -10.31 18.25 -0.08
CA ASP A 45 -10.02 16.82 -0.28
C ASP A 45 -8.95 16.63 -1.36
N SER A 46 -7.87 15.96 -1.01
CA SER A 46 -6.76 15.70 -1.92
C SER A 46 -6.11 14.35 -1.65
N PHE A 47 -5.42 13.85 -2.67
CA PHE A 47 -4.59 12.66 -2.57
C PHE A 47 -3.14 13.06 -2.82
N VAL A 48 -2.25 12.66 -1.91
CA VAL A 48 -0.82 12.96 -1.98
C VAL A 48 -0.05 11.67 -2.21
N PHE A 49 0.85 11.70 -3.19
CA PHE A 49 1.90 10.70 -3.37
C PHE A 49 3.25 11.36 -3.02
N ALA A 50 3.86 10.95 -1.91
CA ALA A 50 5.05 11.58 -1.36
C ALA A 50 6.16 10.56 -1.07
N PRO A 51 7.44 10.94 -1.22
CA PRO A 51 8.56 10.13 -0.77
C PRO A 51 8.64 10.08 0.76
N PHE A 52 9.26 9.03 1.30
CA PHE A 52 9.38 8.85 2.75
C PHE A 52 10.31 9.86 3.44
N ALA A 53 11.40 10.27 2.76
CA ALA A 53 12.43 11.11 3.38
C ALA A 53 12.48 12.52 2.78
N SER A 54 12.86 12.64 1.51
CA SER A 54 12.94 13.92 0.81
C SER A 54 12.66 13.74 -0.66
N GLY A 55 12.18 14.82 -1.29
CA GLY A 55 11.89 14.84 -2.71
C GLY A 55 10.59 15.57 -3.01
N ARG A 56 10.17 15.48 -4.27
CA ARG A 56 8.96 16.13 -4.77
C ARG A 56 7.73 15.31 -4.41
N GLU A 57 6.71 15.99 -3.89
CA GLU A 57 5.38 15.44 -3.69
C GLU A 57 4.51 15.65 -4.94
N PHE A 58 3.59 14.72 -5.17
CA PHE A 58 2.60 14.80 -6.23
C PHE A 58 1.21 14.83 -5.63
N LEU A 59 0.41 15.79 -6.07
CA LEU A 59 -0.89 16.11 -5.46
C LEU A 59 -2.00 16.04 -6.51
N LEU A 60 -3.08 15.34 -6.16
CA LEU A 60 -4.37 15.42 -6.84
C LEU A 60 -5.38 16.09 -5.92
N GLN A 61 -5.72 17.34 -6.21
CA GLN A 61 -6.78 18.07 -5.53
C GLN A 61 -8.12 17.77 -6.19
N ALA A 62 -9.16 17.50 -5.38
CA ALA A 62 -10.51 17.23 -5.90
C ALA A 62 -11.06 18.37 -6.77
N SER A 63 -10.73 19.63 -6.46
CA SER A 63 -11.12 20.80 -7.25
C SER A 63 -10.54 20.85 -8.67
N ARG A 64 -9.51 20.04 -8.94
CA ARG A 64 -8.79 19.95 -10.23
C ARG A 64 -8.94 18.59 -10.89
N CYS A 65 -9.89 17.79 -10.41
CA CYS A 65 -10.15 16.46 -10.89
C CYS A 65 -11.62 16.28 -11.22
N ASP A 66 -11.90 15.42 -12.19
CA ASP A 66 -13.19 14.76 -12.26
C ASP A 66 -13.22 13.69 -11.15
N VAL A 67 -14.12 13.84 -10.18
CA VAL A 67 -14.24 12.95 -9.02
C VAL A 67 -15.49 12.08 -9.13
N PHE A 68 -15.33 10.78 -8.88
CA PHE A 68 -16.40 9.80 -8.93
C PHE A 68 -16.34 8.89 -7.70
N ASP A 69 -17.49 8.60 -7.13
CA ASP A 69 -17.66 7.53 -6.16
C ASP A 69 -18.52 6.43 -6.81
N PHE A 70 -18.09 5.18 -6.71
CA PHE A 70 -18.80 4.04 -7.29
C PHE A 70 -18.65 2.80 -6.38
N PRO A 71 -19.61 1.86 -6.37
CA PRO A 71 -19.47 0.63 -5.62
C PRO A 71 -18.29 -0.19 -6.18
N GLN A 72 -17.57 -0.89 -5.31
CA GLN A 72 -16.52 -1.81 -5.73
C GLN A 72 -17.11 -2.81 -6.75
N PRO A 73 -16.39 -3.08 -7.86
CA PRO A 73 -16.87 -4.01 -8.86
C PRO A 73 -16.95 -5.41 -8.27
N ASP A 74 -18.07 -6.09 -8.56
CA ASP A 74 -18.16 -7.53 -8.37
C ASP A 74 -17.40 -8.20 -9.52
N VAL A 75 -16.44 -9.05 -9.18
CA VAL A 75 -15.63 -9.77 -10.17
C VAL A 75 -15.70 -11.26 -9.89
N ASP A 76 -15.96 -12.02 -10.95
CA ASP A 76 -15.85 -13.47 -10.92
C ASP A 76 -14.38 -13.85 -10.95
N PHE A 77 -13.75 -13.77 -9.78
CA PHE A 77 -12.36 -14.12 -9.57
C PHE A 77 -12.24 -15.10 -8.42
N ILE A 78 -11.67 -16.26 -8.75
CA ILE A 78 -11.28 -17.26 -7.78
C ILE A 78 -9.75 -17.17 -7.65
N PRO A 79 -9.22 -16.88 -6.45
CA PRO A 79 -7.78 -16.86 -6.24
C PRO A 79 -7.19 -18.23 -6.55
N ALA A 80 -6.27 -18.26 -7.52
CA ALA A 80 -5.47 -19.44 -7.81
C ALA A 80 -4.07 -19.24 -7.20
N THR A 81 -3.47 -20.32 -6.70
CA THR A 81 -2.05 -20.31 -6.33
C THR A 81 -1.23 -20.22 -7.61
N PRO A 82 -0.53 -19.11 -7.87
CA PRO A 82 0.28 -19.01 -9.08
C PRO A 82 1.49 -19.94 -8.96
N GLU A 83 1.77 -20.73 -10.01
CA GLU A 83 3.09 -21.34 -10.19
C GLU A 83 4.05 -20.25 -10.65
N LEU A 84 4.59 -19.49 -9.70
CA LEU A 84 5.68 -18.58 -9.98
C LEU A 84 6.96 -19.38 -10.20
N ALA A 85 7.70 -19.05 -11.26
CA ALA A 85 9.01 -19.63 -11.48
C ALA A 85 9.92 -19.29 -10.29
N PHE A 86 10.37 -20.32 -9.59
CA PHE A 86 11.26 -20.15 -8.45
C PHE A 86 12.66 -19.78 -8.93
N ASP A 87 13.09 -18.56 -8.63
CA ASP A 87 14.46 -18.11 -8.88
C ASP A 87 15.37 -18.49 -7.70
N ALA A 88 16.07 -19.63 -7.86
CA ALA A 88 17.01 -20.12 -6.87
C ALA A 88 18.19 -19.16 -6.62
N GLY A 89 18.60 -18.40 -7.65
CA GLY A 89 19.67 -17.40 -7.54
C GLY A 89 19.23 -16.22 -6.69
N ALA A 90 18.06 -15.65 -6.99
CA ALA A 90 17.48 -14.57 -6.20
C ALA A 90 17.25 -14.96 -4.72
N LYS A 91 16.85 -16.22 -4.47
CA LYS A 91 16.78 -16.75 -3.10
C LYS A 91 18.16 -16.76 -2.45
N HIS A 92 19.16 -17.35 -3.11
CA HIS A 92 20.51 -17.45 -2.57
C HIS A 92 21.08 -16.07 -2.23
N ASP A 93 20.95 -15.09 -3.12
CA ASP A 93 21.42 -13.73 -2.91
C ASP A 93 20.74 -13.08 -1.71
N PHE A 94 19.42 -13.27 -1.55
CA PHE A 94 18.69 -12.73 -0.41
C PHE A 94 19.11 -13.41 0.91
N GLU A 95 19.35 -14.72 0.91
CA GLU A 95 19.87 -15.44 2.09
C GLU A 95 21.25 -14.93 2.51
N GLN A 96 22.11 -14.55 1.56
CA GLN A 96 23.41 -13.93 1.89
C GLN A 96 23.24 -12.55 2.54
N ILE A 97 22.27 -11.75 2.10
CA ILE A 97 21.98 -10.45 2.73
C ILE A 97 21.44 -10.67 4.16
N VAL A 98 20.56 -11.66 4.36
CA VAL A 98 20.05 -12.04 5.69
C VAL A 98 21.20 -12.48 6.60
N ALA A 99 22.11 -13.32 6.12
CA ALA A 99 23.26 -13.78 6.92
C ALA A 99 24.13 -12.60 7.41
N LYS A 100 24.40 -11.62 6.54
CA LYS A 100 25.15 -10.39 6.91
C LYS A 100 24.39 -9.53 7.92
N ALA A 101 23.07 -9.42 7.78
CA ALA A 101 22.25 -8.70 8.75
C ALA A 101 22.28 -9.36 10.13
N LEU A 102 22.21 -10.69 10.19
CA LEU A 102 22.32 -11.44 11.44
C LEU A 102 23.70 -11.26 12.10
N GLU A 103 24.78 -11.28 11.31
CA GLU A 103 26.12 -10.99 11.81
C GLU A 103 26.22 -9.58 12.41
N ALA A 104 25.66 -8.57 11.74
CA ALA A 104 25.63 -7.19 12.24
C ALA A 104 24.80 -7.05 13.54
N ILE A 105 23.69 -7.79 13.66
CA ILE A 105 22.88 -7.84 14.89
C ILE A 105 23.69 -8.49 16.02
N HIS A 106 24.34 -9.62 15.78
CA HIS A 106 25.19 -10.28 16.78
C HIS A 106 26.35 -9.40 17.25
N ASN A 107 26.89 -8.56 16.36
CA ASN A 107 27.93 -7.59 16.67
C ASN A 107 27.39 -6.28 17.30
N ASN A 108 26.09 -6.23 17.66
CA ASN A 108 25.42 -5.09 18.30
C ASN A 108 25.47 -3.78 17.48
N HIS A 109 25.53 -3.85 16.15
CA HIS A 109 25.45 -2.65 15.30
C HIS A 109 24.03 -2.05 15.29
N PHE A 110 23.01 -2.91 15.39
CA PHE A 110 21.60 -2.54 15.51
C PHE A 110 20.79 -3.75 16.03
N GLU A 111 19.61 -3.49 16.59
CA GLU A 111 18.74 -4.53 17.16
C GLU A 111 17.83 -5.20 16.12
N LYS A 112 17.41 -4.44 15.09
CA LYS A 112 16.52 -4.91 14.02
C LYS A 112 16.83 -4.18 12.71
N VAL A 113 16.69 -4.88 11.59
CA VAL A 113 16.72 -4.32 10.24
C VAL A 113 15.61 -4.94 9.40
N VAL A 114 14.96 -4.13 8.55
CA VAL A 114 14.01 -4.59 7.55
C VAL A 114 14.72 -4.67 6.21
N LEU A 115 14.81 -5.88 5.65
CA LEU A 115 15.39 -6.14 4.35
C LEU A 115 14.30 -6.33 3.31
N SER A 116 14.51 -5.84 2.09
CA SER A 116 13.56 -5.98 0.99
C SER A 116 14.23 -6.59 -0.24
N ARG A 117 13.45 -7.35 -1.01
CA ARG A 117 13.81 -7.82 -2.36
C ARG A 117 12.69 -7.46 -3.33
N LYS A 118 12.97 -7.48 -4.63
CA LYS A 118 11.99 -7.22 -5.68
C LYS A 118 11.88 -8.41 -6.62
N GLU A 119 10.68 -8.60 -7.17
CA GLU A 119 10.42 -9.54 -8.26
C GLU A 119 9.87 -8.75 -9.45
N THR A 120 10.29 -9.12 -10.66
CA THR A 120 9.82 -8.51 -11.90
C THR A 120 9.02 -9.54 -12.66
N VAL A 121 7.75 -9.22 -12.95
CA VAL A 121 6.84 -10.09 -13.69
C VAL A 121 6.27 -9.36 -14.90
N VAL A 122 6.04 -10.10 -15.99
CA VAL A 122 5.32 -9.58 -17.15
C VAL A 122 3.84 -9.72 -16.88
N ILE A 123 3.14 -8.59 -16.89
CA ILE A 123 1.70 -8.53 -16.62
C ILE A 123 0.97 -8.26 -17.93
N SER A 124 0.08 -9.17 -18.31
CA SER A 124 -0.84 -8.99 -19.45
C SER A 124 -2.23 -8.48 -19.02
N ALA A 125 -2.56 -8.57 -17.73
CA ALA A 125 -3.84 -8.16 -17.20
C ALA A 125 -3.97 -6.62 -17.19
N PRO A 126 -5.14 -6.08 -17.59
CA PRO A 126 -5.44 -4.66 -17.41
C PRO A 126 -5.33 -4.22 -15.95
N VAL A 127 -4.84 -3.00 -15.71
CA VAL A 127 -4.69 -2.43 -14.36
C VAL A 127 -6.01 -2.47 -13.57
N PHE A 128 -7.14 -2.21 -14.25
CA PHE A 128 -8.46 -2.25 -13.62
C PHE A 128 -8.83 -3.64 -13.10
N ASP A 129 -8.46 -4.68 -13.83
CA ASP A 129 -8.78 -6.07 -13.45
C ASP A 129 -7.96 -6.46 -12.22
N ILE A 130 -6.68 -6.08 -12.17
CA ILE A 130 -5.83 -6.29 -11.00
C ILE A 130 -6.40 -5.54 -9.79
N PHE A 131 -6.77 -4.27 -9.97
CA PHE A 131 -7.36 -3.46 -8.91
C PHE A 131 -8.66 -4.08 -8.38
N SER A 132 -9.54 -4.52 -9.27
CA SER A 132 -10.81 -5.15 -8.91
C SER A 132 -10.61 -6.44 -8.10
N ARG A 133 -9.64 -7.27 -8.51
CA ARG A 133 -9.25 -8.48 -7.75
C ARG A 133 -8.70 -8.14 -6.36
N LEU A 134 -7.87 -7.10 -6.25
CA LEU A 134 -7.34 -6.65 -4.95
C LEU A 134 -8.45 -6.15 -4.01
N LEU A 135 -9.46 -5.46 -4.55
CA LEU A 135 -10.62 -5.02 -3.75
C LEU A 135 -11.35 -6.22 -3.13
N GLN A 136 -11.59 -7.27 -3.92
CA GLN A 136 -12.25 -8.49 -3.42
C GLN A 136 -11.37 -9.26 -2.42
N LEU A 137 -10.07 -9.40 -2.71
CA LEU A 137 -9.13 -10.18 -1.89
C LEU A 137 -8.84 -9.56 -0.52
N TYR A 138 -8.80 -8.23 -0.43
CA TYR A 138 -8.31 -7.52 0.76
C TYR A 138 -9.31 -6.49 1.27
N PRO A 139 -10.50 -6.89 1.77
CA PRO A 139 -11.56 -5.95 2.18
C PRO A 139 -11.12 -4.96 3.27
N ASP A 140 -10.21 -5.37 4.16
CA ASP A 140 -9.72 -4.56 5.28
C ASP A 140 -8.47 -3.73 4.95
N ALA A 141 -7.94 -3.83 3.73
CA ALA A 141 -6.80 -3.04 3.29
C ALA A 141 -7.22 -1.71 2.65
N PHE A 142 -6.31 -0.74 2.69
CA PHE A 142 -6.35 0.41 1.81
C PHE A 142 -5.86 -0.02 0.43
N VAL A 143 -6.79 -0.11 -0.52
CA VAL A 143 -6.49 -0.55 -1.89
C VAL A 143 -6.50 0.65 -2.81
N SER A 144 -5.43 0.85 -3.58
CA SER A 144 -5.30 2.00 -4.48
C SER A 144 -4.56 1.71 -5.77
N VAL A 145 -4.91 2.46 -6.81
CA VAL A 145 -4.12 2.65 -8.04
C VAL A 145 -3.80 4.13 -8.16
N TRP A 146 -2.53 4.45 -8.30
CA TRP A 146 -2.02 5.78 -8.62
C TRP A 146 -1.34 5.73 -9.97
N ASN A 147 -1.57 6.73 -10.83
CA ASN A 147 -0.79 6.91 -12.05
C ASN A 147 -0.38 8.38 -12.18
N HIS A 148 0.88 8.62 -12.52
CA HIS A 148 1.39 9.95 -12.84
C HIS A 148 2.61 9.85 -13.75
N ARG A 149 2.81 10.82 -14.65
CA ARG A 149 3.87 10.78 -15.67
C ARG A 149 5.26 10.56 -15.11
N GLU A 150 5.56 11.20 -13.99
CA GLU A 150 6.88 11.18 -13.36
C GLU A 150 7.11 9.97 -12.45
N THR A 151 6.04 9.41 -11.84
CA THR A 151 6.17 8.31 -10.87
C THR A 151 5.80 6.96 -11.47
N GLY A 152 5.14 6.93 -12.61
CA GLY A 152 4.53 5.73 -13.19
C GLY A 152 3.25 5.31 -12.49
N CYS A 153 2.82 4.07 -12.78
CA CYS A 153 1.64 3.44 -12.20
C CYS A 153 2.03 2.61 -10.97
N TRP A 154 1.33 2.85 -9.87
CA TRP A 154 1.47 2.13 -8.60
C TRP A 154 0.14 1.52 -8.22
N ILE A 155 0.15 0.26 -7.85
CA ILE A 155 -1.03 -0.46 -7.37
C ILE A 155 -0.67 -1.19 -6.09
N GLY A 156 -1.54 -1.14 -5.09
CA GLY A 156 -1.26 -1.76 -3.81
C GLY A 156 -2.50 -1.94 -2.94
N ALA A 157 -2.40 -2.87 -2.00
CA ALA A 157 -3.36 -3.14 -0.95
C ALA A 157 -2.61 -3.18 0.38
N THR A 158 -2.45 -2.02 1.02
CA THR A 158 -1.72 -1.95 2.30
C THR A 158 -2.67 -2.15 3.47
N PRO A 159 -2.41 -3.12 4.37
CA PRO A 159 -3.14 -3.22 5.63
C PRO A 159 -2.63 -2.21 6.67
N GLU A 160 -1.46 -1.60 6.44
CA GLU A 160 -0.79 -0.75 7.40
C GLU A 160 -1.08 0.73 7.14
N ARG A 161 -1.62 1.38 8.16
CA ARG A 161 -1.88 2.82 8.22
C ARG A 161 -0.74 3.49 8.98
N LEU A 162 0.09 4.24 8.25
CA LEU A 162 1.17 5.01 8.85
C LEU A 162 0.66 6.06 9.86
N LEU A 163 -0.33 6.87 9.47
CA LEU A 163 -0.89 7.91 10.33
C LEU A 163 -2.29 8.31 9.86
N LYS A 164 -3.19 8.61 10.80
CA LYS A 164 -4.44 9.32 10.58
C LYS A 164 -4.55 10.43 11.61
N GLY A 165 -4.44 11.67 11.15
CA GLY A 165 -4.55 12.85 12.00
C GLY A 165 -5.84 13.62 11.76
N ARG A 166 -6.34 14.26 12.82
CA ARG A 166 -7.30 15.36 12.74
C ARG A 166 -6.97 16.38 13.82
N GLU A 167 -6.72 17.62 13.40
CA GLU A 167 -6.38 18.74 14.30
C GLU A 167 -5.17 18.38 15.18
N GLN A 168 -5.36 18.29 16.51
CA GLN A 168 -4.31 17.96 17.48
C GLN A 168 -4.29 16.48 17.89
N HIS A 169 -5.10 15.63 17.25
CA HIS A 169 -5.16 14.20 17.53
C HIS A 169 -4.66 13.40 16.34
N PHE A 170 -3.97 12.30 16.60
CA PHE A 170 -3.64 11.34 15.57
C PHE A 170 -3.73 9.90 16.09
N GLU A 171 -3.91 8.98 15.16
CA GLU A 171 -3.84 7.55 15.37
C GLU A 171 -2.79 6.98 14.41
N THR A 172 -2.02 6.00 14.86
CA THR A 172 -1.11 5.20 14.03
C THR A 172 -1.35 3.72 14.33
N MET A 173 -0.59 2.83 13.69
CA MET A 173 -0.56 1.41 14.06
C MET A 173 0.86 0.87 13.92
N ALA A 174 1.18 -0.12 14.73
CA ALA A 174 2.37 -0.95 14.57
C ALA A 174 1.94 -2.27 13.93
N LEU A 175 2.58 -2.68 12.83
CA LEU A 175 2.34 -3.98 12.21
C LEU A 175 3.67 -4.72 11.97
N ALA A 176 3.91 -5.79 12.73
CA ALA A 176 5.04 -6.69 12.59
C ALA A 176 4.73 -8.09 13.16
N GLY A 177 5.50 -9.07 12.72
CA GLY A 177 5.19 -10.48 12.95
C GLY A 177 4.23 -11.01 11.87
N THR A 178 4.70 -11.98 11.10
CA THR A 178 3.92 -12.61 10.02
C THR A 178 3.82 -14.10 10.27
N GLN A 179 2.61 -14.63 10.24
CA GLN A 179 2.33 -16.06 10.35
C GLN A 179 1.56 -16.52 9.12
N ALA A 180 1.92 -17.70 8.58
CA ALA A 180 1.16 -18.30 7.50
C ALA A 180 -0.25 -18.64 7.99
N TYR A 181 -1.27 -18.26 7.22
CA TYR A 181 -2.65 -18.61 7.53
C TYR A 181 -2.87 -20.12 7.35
N GLN A 182 -3.23 -20.81 8.43
CA GLN A 182 -3.46 -22.26 8.43
C GLN A 182 -4.95 -22.64 8.48
N GLY A 183 -5.87 -21.70 8.22
CA GLY A 183 -7.31 -21.97 8.18
C GLY A 183 -7.98 -22.14 9.55
N ALA A 184 -7.33 -21.71 10.64
CA ALA A 184 -7.87 -21.79 11.99
C ALA A 184 -8.42 -20.43 12.46
N ASP A 185 -9.57 -20.44 13.14
CA ASP A 185 -10.20 -19.25 13.73
C ASP A 185 -9.43 -18.73 14.95
N VAL A 186 -8.64 -19.60 15.60
CA VAL A 186 -7.77 -19.26 16.73
C VAL A 186 -6.32 -19.27 16.25
N VAL A 187 -5.67 -18.11 16.34
CA VAL A 187 -4.26 -17.94 15.97
C VAL A 187 -3.42 -17.87 17.24
N GLU A 188 -2.58 -18.88 17.45
CA GLU A 188 -1.53 -18.83 18.47
C GLU A 188 -0.30 -18.14 17.88
N TRP A 189 0.10 -17.01 18.49
CA TRP A 189 1.26 -16.24 18.09
C TRP A 189 2.52 -16.72 18.83
N PRO A 190 3.57 -17.18 18.13
CA PRO A 190 4.80 -17.59 18.79
C PRO A 190 5.56 -16.39 19.38
N GLN A 191 6.48 -16.67 20.31
CA GLN A 191 7.20 -15.65 21.07
C GLN A 191 8.00 -14.70 20.17
N LYS A 192 8.56 -15.19 19.06
CA LYS A 192 9.34 -14.40 18.12
C LYS A 192 8.48 -13.31 17.49
N GLU A 193 7.30 -13.66 16.99
CA GLU A 193 6.37 -12.74 16.33
C GLU A 193 5.82 -11.71 17.33
N GLN A 194 5.54 -12.13 18.58
CA GLN A 194 5.18 -11.19 19.66
C GLN A 194 6.31 -10.20 19.97
N GLN A 195 7.56 -10.66 19.99
CA GLN A 195 8.73 -9.80 20.21
C GLN A 195 8.93 -8.83 19.04
N GLU A 196 8.78 -9.28 17.80
CA GLU A 196 8.87 -8.43 16.60
C GLU A 196 7.82 -7.31 16.62
N GLN A 197 6.58 -7.63 17.00
CA GLN A 197 5.49 -6.67 17.17
C GLN A 197 5.79 -5.67 18.29
N ARG A 198 6.28 -6.15 19.45
CA ARG A 198 6.65 -5.29 20.58
C ARG A 198 7.75 -4.30 20.21
N LEU A 199 8.81 -4.75 19.53
CA LEU A 199 9.91 -3.87 19.10
C LEU A 199 9.42 -2.70 18.23
N VAL A 200 8.49 -2.95 17.30
CA VAL A 200 7.92 -1.88 16.46
C VAL A 200 7.01 -0.96 17.27
N THR A 201 6.20 -1.55 18.15
CA THR A 201 5.28 -0.79 19.02
C THR A 201 6.05 0.15 19.94
N ASP A 202 7.08 -0.37 20.62
CA ASP A 202 7.92 0.40 21.54
C ASP A 202 8.69 1.49 20.80
N TYR A 203 9.21 1.20 19.60
CA TYR A 203 9.88 2.20 18.77
C TYR A 203 8.94 3.37 18.41
N ILE A 204 7.74 3.07 17.92
CA ILE A 204 6.74 4.09 17.56
C ILE A 204 6.33 4.88 18.81
N TRP A 205 6.06 4.20 19.93
CA TRP A 205 5.69 4.84 21.19
C TRP A 205 6.78 5.81 21.67
N ASN A 206 8.01 5.32 21.83
CA ASN A 206 9.12 6.11 22.35
C ASN A 206 9.50 7.28 21.41
N THR A 207 9.25 7.13 20.10
CA THR A 207 9.48 8.22 19.13
C THR A 207 8.43 9.31 19.23
N LEU A 208 7.16 8.94 19.47
CA LEU A 208 6.03 9.87 19.45
C LEU A 208 5.71 10.46 20.82
N GLU A 209 5.96 9.74 21.92
CA GLU A 209 5.68 10.17 23.29
C GLU A 209 6.20 11.60 23.58
N PRO A 210 7.48 11.96 23.27
CA PRO A 210 8.00 13.30 23.53
C PRO A 210 7.32 14.41 22.71
N LEU A 211 6.59 14.05 21.65
CA LEU A 211 5.92 14.97 20.73
C LEU A 211 4.42 15.13 21.05
N THR A 212 3.91 14.38 22.03
CA THR A 212 2.49 14.33 22.38
C THR A 212 2.22 14.85 23.79
N LYS A 213 1.01 15.33 24.03
CA LYS A 213 0.51 15.61 25.37
C LYS A 213 -0.50 14.52 25.72
N SER A 214 -0.32 13.88 26.88
CA SER A 214 -1.26 12.90 27.42
C SER A 214 -2.61 13.53 27.77
#